data_AF-A0AAU1KFS9-F1
#
_entry.id   AF-A0AAU1KFS9-F1
#
_cell.length_a   1.000
_cell.length_b   1.000
_cell.length_c   1.000
_cell.angle_alpha   90.00
_cell.angle_beta   90.00
_cell.angle_gamma   90.00
#
_symmetry.space_group_name_H-M   'P 1'
#
loop_
_entity.id
_entity.type
_entity.pdbx_description
1 polymer ?
#
loop_
_entity_poly.entity_id
_entity_poly.type
_entity_poly.pdbx_seq_one_letter_code
_entity_poly.pdbx_strand_id
1 'polypeptide(L)'
;MSTKTLIRKAAPNPAATKPAATKPTASAADDWDPALLERPRIAANVEIHEPIESGAPWVLQRGNHQHFRLQPDMARLVRAMDGTLDHTGLAEVLGPPWTAQHVGTAVHKLADSKVLDDGKPAERRSTWFRFVPPMTLQFTVLHPERVLARLAPVIRLLAGRTSAAVAALFVLGGILALALLTPEVDAALGRPLPFYAYFGVMAGVLATTAVHEVGHGAVLTYYGGRPSRMGFMLFYMSPAFFCDVSDGWRLSRKEQRVRVALAGIATQTVIAGAAALSALFLGPSDLRDAVLVFAVATYFSGVVNLLPFVKLDGYIALMSHLDVPHLRDRAMTDARRFLARILFGGRDHARELDGRRWAVAFGLACTAFPLYVIAGALTLWSDLLQRLGAVGTSTVLMALCYLVYRLGLGFGKLATEGRTAGAPLWRVIAAAVLLTGAAGAALVLVKAPHTVAAGYVAHDGGRVDLVLPNTADLSSVRPDSAVRFYRAGLMTREQTGTASVAATTRTETTAPMSAFFPVAATPVRMPVVSLPLTVGQAPADRVGAAQVDLGELPLGEWLYAKYVAPLWRR
;
A
#
# COMPACT_ATOMS: atom_id res chain seq x y z
N MET A 1 -19.40 -1.74 -40.15
CA MET A 1 -18.52 -1.31 -39.04
C MET A 1 -18.57 -2.39 -37.95
N SER A 2 -17.43 -2.98 -37.57
CA SER A 2 -17.42 -4.06 -36.57
C SER A 2 -17.67 -3.54 -35.15
N THR A 3 -18.68 -4.07 -34.48
CA THR A 3 -19.12 -3.72 -33.11
C THR A 3 -18.08 -4.07 -32.02
N LYS A 4 -16.92 -4.64 -32.40
CA LYS A 4 -15.75 -4.83 -31.52
C LYS A 4 -15.06 -3.51 -31.13
N THR A 5 -15.33 -2.41 -31.83
CA THR A 5 -14.59 -1.16 -31.68
C THR A 5 -15.25 -0.14 -30.73
N LEU A 6 -16.54 -0.30 -30.43
CA LEU A 6 -17.36 0.76 -29.82
C LEU A 6 -17.31 0.82 -28.27
N ILE A 7 -17.09 -0.30 -27.58
CA ILE A 7 -16.75 -0.32 -26.14
C ILE A 7 -15.37 -0.95 -26.00
N ARG A 8 -14.35 -0.16 -25.67
CA ARG A 8 -13.10 -0.72 -25.14
C ARG A 8 -13.30 -1.05 -23.66
N LYS A 9 -13.88 -2.22 -23.40
CA LYS A 9 -13.27 -3.12 -22.40
C LYS A 9 -11.96 -3.58 -23.05
N ALA A 10 -10.87 -3.79 -22.32
CA ALA A 10 -9.69 -4.42 -22.92
C ALA A 10 -10.15 -5.68 -23.68
N ALA A 11 -9.99 -5.69 -25.01
CA ALA A 11 -10.73 -6.62 -25.86
C ALA A 11 -10.05 -8.01 -25.91
N PRO A 12 -10.83 -9.11 -26.07
CA PRO A 12 -10.32 -10.48 -26.21
C PRO A 12 -9.86 -10.78 -27.65
N ASN A 13 -8.81 -11.62 -27.74
CA ASN A 13 -8.10 -12.10 -28.94
C ASN A 13 -8.95 -13.05 -29.82
N PRO A 14 -8.89 -13.03 -31.17
CA PRO A 14 -9.54 -14.01 -32.02
C PRO A 14 -8.56 -15.11 -32.48
N ALA A 15 -8.87 -16.38 -32.20
CA ALA A 15 -8.47 -17.51 -33.03
C ALA A 15 -9.49 -18.63 -32.85
N ALA A 16 -10.21 -18.95 -33.91
CA ALA A 16 -11.19 -20.02 -33.95
C ALA A 16 -10.48 -21.36 -34.14
N THR A 17 -10.87 -22.37 -33.35
CA THR A 17 -10.84 -23.79 -33.73
C THR A 17 -12.10 -24.47 -33.17
N LYS A 18 -12.67 -25.38 -33.96
CA LYS A 18 -14.01 -26.00 -33.88
C LYS A 18 -14.43 -26.51 -32.48
N PRO A 19 -15.75 -26.59 -32.21
CA PRO A 19 -16.30 -26.72 -30.86
C PRO A 19 -16.20 -28.14 -30.32
N ALA A 20 -15.61 -28.29 -29.13
CA ALA A 20 -15.97 -29.37 -28.22
C ALA A 20 -17.19 -28.91 -27.42
N ALA A 21 -18.22 -29.75 -27.35
CA ALA A 21 -19.49 -29.45 -26.69
C ALA A 21 -19.30 -29.15 -25.18
N THR A 22 -19.10 -27.88 -24.85
CA THR A 22 -19.15 -27.34 -23.49
C THR A 22 -20.54 -26.76 -23.24
N LYS A 23 -21.21 -27.20 -22.17
CA LYS A 23 -22.45 -26.60 -21.67
C LYS A 23 -22.33 -25.07 -21.61
N PRO A 24 -23.38 -24.29 -21.96
CA PRO A 24 -23.31 -22.84 -21.91
C PRO A 24 -23.07 -22.39 -20.48
N THR A 25 -21.99 -21.64 -20.24
CA THR A 25 -21.88 -20.80 -19.04
C THR A 25 -22.90 -19.68 -19.19
N ALA A 26 -23.91 -19.64 -18.30
CA ALA A 26 -24.90 -18.58 -18.25
C ALA A 26 -24.22 -17.20 -18.23
N SER A 27 -24.61 -16.33 -19.14
CA SER A 27 -24.16 -14.94 -19.20
C SER A 27 -24.73 -14.19 -18.01
N ALA A 28 -24.00 -13.20 -17.48
CA ALA A 28 -24.57 -12.34 -16.44
C ALA A 28 -25.77 -11.54 -16.96
N ALA A 29 -25.92 -11.40 -18.28
CA ALA A 29 -27.11 -10.87 -18.95
C ALA A 29 -28.33 -11.82 -18.95
N ASP A 30 -28.14 -13.13 -18.76
CA ASP A 30 -29.24 -14.10 -18.71
C ASP A 30 -30.05 -13.98 -17.40
N ASP A 31 -29.46 -13.35 -16.36
CA ASP A 31 -30.10 -13.04 -15.07
C ASP A 31 -30.81 -11.67 -15.04
N TRP A 32 -30.89 -10.96 -16.18
CA TRP A 32 -31.55 -9.64 -16.26
C TRP A 32 -33.02 -9.75 -16.63
N ASP A 33 -33.83 -8.83 -16.11
CA ASP A 33 -35.21 -8.65 -16.58
C ASP A 33 -35.20 -8.25 -18.08
N PRO A 34 -35.81 -9.04 -18.98
CA PRO A 34 -35.86 -8.75 -20.40
C PRO A 34 -36.44 -7.37 -20.72
N ALA A 35 -37.40 -6.88 -19.91
CA ALA A 35 -38.01 -5.57 -20.11
C ALA A 35 -37.00 -4.43 -19.92
N LEU A 36 -36.05 -4.57 -18.99
CA LEU A 36 -34.99 -3.59 -18.76
C LEU A 36 -33.92 -3.62 -19.85
N LEU A 37 -33.75 -4.75 -20.54
CA LEU A 37 -32.85 -4.84 -21.68
C LEU A 37 -33.50 -4.31 -22.96
N GLU A 38 -34.81 -4.49 -23.12
CA GLU A 38 -35.55 -3.99 -24.28
C GLU A 38 -35.59 -2.46 -24.31
N ARG A 39 -35.80 -1.83 -23.15
CA ARG A 39 -35.76 -0.37 -22.96
C ARG A 39 -34.68 0.02 -21.95
N PRO A 40 -33.41 0.08 -22.38
CA PRO A 40 -32.28 0.25 -21.48
C PRO A 40 -32.25 1.65 -20.85
N ARG A 41 -32.03 1.68 -19.53
CA ARG A 41 -31.73 2.88 -18.76
C ARG A 41 -30.34 2.75 -18.14
N ILE A 42 -29.58 3.84 -18.08
CA ILE A 42 -28.31 3.87 -17.35
C ILE A 42 -28.55 3.76 -15.83
N ALA A 43 -27.72 3.00 -15.12
CA ALA A 43 -27.78 2.94 -13.67
C ALA A 43 -27.53 4.31 -13.02
N ALA A 44 -28.23 4.60 -11.92
CA ALA A 44 -28.07 5.86 -11.18
C ALA A 44 -26.64 6.11 -10.64
N ASN A 45 -25.77 5.09 -10.59
CA ASN A 45 -24.37 5.18 -10.14
C ASN A 45 -23.36 5.26 -11.29
N VAL A 46 -23.84 5.51 -12.51
CA VAL A 46 -23.04 5.69 -13.71
C VAL A 46 -23.15 7.13 -14.19
N GLU A 47 -21.99 7.75 -14.36
CA GLU A 47 -21.88 9.12 -14.89
C GLU A 47 -21.04 9.10 -16.17
N ILE A 48 -21.46 9.91 -17.15
CA ILE A 48 -20.73 10.09 -18.40
C ILE A 48 -20.09 11.47 -18.37
N HIS A 49 -18.76 11.50 -18.47
CA HIS A 49 -17.98 12.72 -18.51
C HIS A 49 -17.60 13.06 -19.94
N GLU A 50 -17.91 14.28 -20.35
CA GLU A 50 -17.56 14.80 -21.67
C GLU A 50 -16.05 14.97 -21.82
N PRO A 51 -15.48 14.94 -23.04
CA PRO A 51 -14.06 15.22 -23.28
C PRO A 51 -13.64 16.61 -22.75
N ILE A 52 -12.44 16.71 -22.17
CA ILE A 52 -11.90 18.01 -21.69
C ILE A 52 -11.51 18.93 -22.87
N GLU A 53 -11.05 18.35 -23.96
CA GLU A 53 -10.65 19.03 -25.19
C GLU A 53 -11.16 18.26 -26.42
N SER A 54 -11.27 18.92 -27.58
CA SER A 54 -11.67 18.27 -28.83
C SER A 54 -10.69 17.13 -29.18
N GLY A 55 -11.21 15.92 -29.37
CA GLY A 55 -10.41 14.71 -29.61
C GLY A 55 -9.99 13.93 -28.35
N ALA A 56 -10.28 14.42 -27.14
CA ALA A 56 -10.11 13.64 -25.92
C ALA A 56 -11.17 12.52 -25.78
N PRO A 57 -10.89 11.43 -25.04
CA PRO A 57 -11.84 10.33 -24.88
C PRO A 57 -13.01 10.72 -23.98
N TRP A 58 -14.19 10.20 -24.30
CA TRP A 58 -15.32 10.18 -23.37
C TRP A 58 -15.02 9.19 -22.23
N VAL A 59 -15.44 9.52 -21.00
CA VAL A 59 -15.20 8.64 -19.86
C VAL A 59 -16.53 8.28 -19.21
N LEU A 60 -16.83 6.98 -19.17
CA LEU A 60 -17.91 6.44 -18.37
C LEU A 60 -17.36 6.00 -17.03
N GLN A 61 -17.87 6.62 -15.97
CA GLN A 61 -17.54 6.29 -14.60
C GLN A 61 -18.66 5.44 -14.02
N ARG A 62 -18.31 4.24 -13.54
CA ARG A 62 -19.22 3.36 -12.80
C ARG A 62 -18.77 3.27 -11.34
N GLY A 63 -19.60 3.80 -10.45
CA GLY A 63 -19.22 3.98 -9.06
C GLY A 63 -17.96 4.84 -8.93
N ASN A 64 -16.97 4.39 -8.17
CA ASN A 64 -15.82 5.22 -7.78
C ASN A 64 -14.45 4.67 -8.22
N HIS A 65 -14.41 3.53 -8.91
CA HIS A 65 -13.15 2.86 -9.25
C HIS A 65 -13.10 2.34 -10.68
N GLN A 66 -14.24 2.25 -11.36
CA GLN A 66 -14.31 1.72 -12.71
C GLN A 66 -14.53 2.88 -13.67
N HIS A 67 -13.47 3.25 -14.37
CA HIS A 67 -13.52 4.22 -15.46
C HIS A 67 -13.30 3.49 -16.78
N PHE A 68 -14.21 3.70 -17.72
CA PHE A 68 -14.17 3.16 -19.06
C PHE A 68 -13.99 4.30 -20.05
N ARG A 69 -12.98 4.20 -20.92
CA ARG A 69 -12.85 5.12 -22.05
C ARG A 69 -13.79 4.67 -23.15
N LEU A 70 -14.69 5.57 -23.54
CA LEU A 70 -15.67 5.36 -24.59
C LEU A 70 -15.26 6.10 -25.85
N GLN A 71 -15.63 5.52 -26.99
CA GLN A 71 -15.64 6.23 -28.25
C GLN A 71 -16.85 7.19 -28.29
N PRO A 72 -16.80 8.27 -29.09
CA PRO A 72 -17.90 9.23 -29.21
C PRO A 72 -19.25 8.58 -29.52
N ASP A 73 -19.28 7.59 -30.42
CA ASP A 73 -20.51 6.90 -30.82
C ASP A 73 -21.15 6.12 -29.66
N MET A 74 -20.32 5.47 -28.84
CA MET A 74 -20.79 4.75 -27.66
C MET A 74 -21.26 5.71 -26.57
N ALA A 75 -20.58 6.85 -26.40
CA ALA A 75 -21.05 7.87 -25.46
C ALA A 75 -22.41 8.44 -25.88
N ARG A 76 -22.64 8.65 -27.19
CA ARG A 76 -23.96 9.04 -27.72
C ARG A 76 -25.02 8.00 -27.44
N LEU A 77 -24.72 6.72 -27.70
CA LEU A 77 -25.64 5.62 -27.37
C LEU A 77 -26.01 5.62 -25.89
N VAL A 78 -25.00 5.64 -25.01
CA VAL A 78 -25.25 5.57 -23.56
C VAL A 78 -26.06 6.79 -23.11
N ARG A 79 -25.78 8.01 -23.59
CA ARG A 79 -26.60 9.22 -23.28
C ARG A 79 -28.04 9.12 -23.74
N ALA A 80 -28.33 8.37 -24.80
CA ALA A 80 -29.69 8.17 -25.31
C ALA A 80 -30.48 7.10 -24.53
N MET A 81 -29.83 6.33 -23.65
CA MET A 81 -30.47 5.28 -22.83
C MET A 81 -31.12 5.86 -21.58
N ASP A 82 -32.37 6.30 -21.69
CA ASP A 82 -33.17 6.84 -20.59
C ASP A 82 -34.28 5.89 -20.10
N GLY A 83 -34.42 4.71 -20.73
CA GLY A 83 -35.47 3.73 -20.47
C GLY A 83 -36.78 3.95 -21.25
N THR A 84 -36.83 4.91 -22.18
CA THR A 84 -38.03 5.19 -22.98
C THR A 84 -38.01 4.51 -24.35
N LEU A 85 -36.85 4.55 -25.03
CA LEU A 85 -36.66 4.02 -26.38
C LEU A 85 -36.23 2.55 -26.37
N ASP A 86 -36.73 1.79 -27.34
CA ASP A 86 -36.27 0.43 -27.63
C ASP A 86 -35.04 0.42 -28.56
N HIS A 87 -34.53 -0.77 -28.91
CA HIS A 87 -33.32 -0.88 -29.73
C HIS A 87 -33.49 -0.28 -31.13
N THR A 88 -34.70 -0.28 -31.67
CA THR A 88 -35.01 0.26 -32.99
C THR A 88 -35.07 1.79 -32.92
N GLY A 89 -35.78 2.34 -31.93
CA GLY A 89 -35.86 3.78 -31.70
C GLY A 89 -34.50 4.39 -31.38
N LEU A 90 -33.66 3.72 -30.60
CA LEU A 90 -32.27 4.15 -30.36
C LEU A 90 -31.44 4.16 -31.65
N ALA A 91 -31.60 3.16 -32.52
CA ALA A 91 -30.88 3.10 -33.79
C ALA A 91 -31.31 4.23 -34.75
N GLU A 92 -32.60 4.56 -34.79
CA GLU A 92 -33.14 5.67 -35.59
C GLU A 92 -32.62 7.03 -35.11
N VAL A 93 -32.64 7.27 -33.80
CA VAL A 93 -32.16 8.54 -33.20
C VAL A 93 -30.65 8.73 -33.38
N LEU A 94 -29.86 7.65 -33.25
CA LEU A 94 -28.41 7.73 -33.34
C LEU A 94 -27.88 7.74 -34.78
N GLY A 95 -28.66 7.23 -35.74
CA GLY A 95 -28.29 7.10 -37.15
C GLY A 95 -27.12 6.14 -37.42
N PRO A 96 -26.66 6.02 -38.68
CA PRO A 96 -25.55 5.14 -39.04
C PRO A 96 -24.28 5.45 -38.22
N PRO A 97 -23.53 4.45 -37.71
CA PRO A 97 -23.59 3.02 -38.03
C PRO A 97 -24.50 2.17 -37.12
N TRP A 98 -25.36 2.78 -36.32
CA TRP A 98 -26.22 2.07 -35.37
C TRP A 98 -27.38 1.37 -36.08
N THR A 99 -27.52 0.07 -35.80
CA THR A 99 -28.67 -0.75 -36.19
C THR A 99 -29.26 -1.36 -34.92
N ALA A 100 -30.53 -1.77 -34.94
CA ALA A 100 -31.18 -2.39 -33.77
C ALA A 100 -30.36 -3.57 -33.21
N GLN A 101 -29.75 -4.39 -34.10
CA GLN A 101 -28.88 -5.50 -33.71
C GLN A 101 -27.57 -5.03 -33.04
N HIS A 102 -26.95 -3.95 -33.54
CA HIS A 102 -25.74 -3.38 -32.92
C HIS A 102 -26.05 -2.75 -31.56
N VAL A 103 -27.20 -2.09 -31.43
CA VAL A 103 -27.68 -1.54 -30.15
C VAL A 103 -27.92 -2.68 -29.16
N GLY A 104 -28.65 -3.74 -29.54
CA GLY A 104 -28.88 -4.88 -28.67
C GLY A 104 -27.60 -5.57 -28.20
N THR A 105 -26.61 -5.72 -29.09
CA THR A 105 -25.28 -6.25 -28.72
C THR A 105 -24.54 -5.33 -27.73
N ALA A 106 -24.63 -4.02 -27.91
CA ALA A 106 -24.03 -3.05 -27.00
C ALA A 106 -24.72 -3.04 -25.63
N VAL A 107 -26.06 -3.09 -25.60
CA VAL A 107 -26.88 -3.19 -24.39
C VAL A 107 -26.49 -4.41 -23.57
N HIS A 108 -26.39 -5.60 -24.19
CA HIS A 108 -25.97 -6.81 -23.48
C HIS A 108 -24.56 -6.67 -22.89
N LYS A 109 -23.61 -6.08 -23.62
CA LYS A 109 -22.26 -5.82 -23.09
C LYS A 109 -22.25 -4.82 -21.92
N LEU A 110 -23.15 -3.84 -21.94
CA LEU A 110 -23.31 -2.86 -20.86
C LEU A 110 -23.99 -3.50 -19.65
N ALA A 111 -24.96 -4.41 -19.85
CA ALA A 111 -25.58 -5.23 -18.82
C ALA A 111 -24.57 -6.15 -18.14
N ASP A 112 -23.73 -6.85 -18.91
CA ASP A 112 -22.62 -7.68 -18.40
C ASP A 112 -21.60 -6.86 -17.59
N SER A 113 -21.44 -5.60 -18.00
CA SER A 113 -20.58 -4.65 -17.30
C SER A 113 -21.31 -3.92 -16.16
N LYS A 114 -22.59 -4.27 -15.92
CA LYS A 114 -23.50 -3.75 -14.91
C LYS A 114 -23.58 -2.23 -14.90
N VAL A 115 -23.57 -1.64 -16.10
CA VAL A 115 -23.66 -0.20 -16.36
C VAL A 115 -25.13 0.26 -16.48
N LEU A 116 -26.01 -0.65 -16.86
CA LEU A 116 -27.44 -0.41 -16.94
C LEU A 116 -28.10 -0.51 -15.57
N ASP A 117 -29.29 0.08 -15.45
CA ASP A 117 -30.11 0.03 -14.25
C ASP A 117 -30.72 -1.36 -14.08
N ASP A 118 -30.41 -2.02 -12.96
CA ASP A 118 -30.90 -3.37 -12.63
C ASP A 118 -32.24 -3.35 -11.87
N GLY A 119 -32.94 -2.20 -11.83
CA GLY A 119 -34.23 -2.04 -11.19
C GLY A 119 -34.17 -1.96 -9.66
N LYS A 120 -32.97 -2.02 -9.07
CA LYS A 120 -32.78 -1.89 -7.62
C LYS A 120 -32.71 -0.41 -7.23
N PRO A 121 -33.28 -0.04 -6.06
CA PRO A 121 -33.21 1.33 -5.59
C PRO A 121 -31.77 1.80 -5.47
N ALA A 122 -31.48 2.98 -6.01
CA ALA A 122 -30.16 3.57 -5.97
C ALA A 122 -29.72 3.73 -4.50
N GLU A 123 -28.61 3.09 -4.11
CA GLU A 123 -28.04 3.28 -2.79
C GLU A 123 -27.71 4.77 -2.59
N ARG A 124 -28.38 5.40 -1.62
CA ARG A 124 -28.15 6.78 -1.23
C ARG A 124 -26.78 6.86 -0.57
N ARG A 125 -25.75 7.26 -1.32
CA ARG A 125 -24.37 7.28 -0.82
C ARG A 125 -24.14 8.52 0.02
N SER A 126 -23.50 8.33 1.18
CA SER A 126 -23.00 9.46 1.97
C SER A 126 -21.95 10.22 1.18
N THR A 127 -22.09 11.55 1.12
CA THR A 127 -21.15 12.46 0.46
C THR A 127 -19.93 12.75 1.34
N TRP A 128 -20.09 12.65 2.67
CA TRP A 128 -19.06 13.01 3.65
C TRP A 128 -18.25 11.82 4.18
N PHE A 129 -18.82 10.61 4.17
CA PHE A 129 -18.17 9.40 4.69
C PHE A 129 -18.22 8.24 3.69
N ARG A 130 -17.12 7.50 3.58
CA ARG A 130 -17.05 6.34 2.70
C ARG A 130 -16.12 5.24 3.21
N PHE A 131 -16.63 4.01 3.28
CA PHE A 131 -15.81 2.82 3.50
C PHE A 131 -15.37 2.21 2.15
N VAL A 132 -14.07 1.96 2.01
CA VAL A 132 -13.46 1.26 0.88
C VAL A 132 -12.75 0.02 1.43
N PRO A 133 -13.26 -1.20 1.15
CA PRO A 133 -12.61 -2.43 1.62
C PRO A 133 -11.15 -2.55 1.13
N PRO A 134 -10.26 -3.21 1.88
CA PRO A 134 -10.53 -4.00 3.09
C PRO A 134 -10.57 -3.20 4.42
N MET A 135 -9.85 -2.08 4.55
CA MET A 135 -9.77 -1.30 5.79
C MET A 135 -9.46 0.18 5.54
N THR A 136 -10.17 0.81 4.60
CA THR A 136 -10.00 2.24 4.31
C THR A 136 -11.28 3.01 4.64
N LEU A 137 -11.17 3.99 5.54
CA LEU A 137 -12.25 4.91 5.89
C LEU A 137 -11.92 6.30 5.34
N GLN A 138 -12.77 6.86 4.49
CA GLN A 138 -12.56 8.17 3.87
C GLN A 138 -13.57 9.17 4.41
N PHE A 139 -13.08 10.35 4.79
CA PHE A 139 -13.86 11.48 5.25
C PHE A 139 -13.61 12.64 4.29
N THR A 140 -14.63 13.00 3.49
CA THR A 140 -14.55 14.13 2.58
C THR A 140 -14.66 15.41 3.39
N VAL A 141 -13.61 16.24 3.37
CA VAL A 141 -13.57 17.50 4.11
C VAL A 141 -13.89 18.68 3.20
N LEU A 142 -13.40 18.64 1.95
CA LEU A 142 -13.52 19.75 1.02
C LEU A 142 -13.72 19.30 -0.42
N HIS A 143 -14.35 20.16 -1.22
CA HIS A 143 -14.50 20.00 -2.67
C HIS A 143 -13.48 20.93 -3.35
N PRO A 144 -12.33 20.39 -3.81
CA PRO A 144 -11.16 21.22 -4.13
C PRO A 144 -11.31 21.99 -5.45
N GLU A 145 -12.26 21.63 -6.31
CA GLU A 145 -12.47 22.24 -7.63
C GLU A 145 -12.45 23.77 -7.58
N ARG A 146 -13.25 24.39 -6.69
CA ARG A 146 -13.35 25.86 -6.63
C ARG A 146 -12.09 26.51 -6.06
N VAL A 147 -11.47 25.88 -5.06
CA VAL A 147 -10.27 26.40 -4.40
C VAL A 147 -9.08 26.35 -5.35
N LEU A 148 -8.85 25.21 -6.01
CA LEU A 148 -7.76 25.03 -6.96
C LEU A 148 -7.99 25.83 -8.24
N ALA A 149 -9.24 26.00 -8.70
CA ALA A 149 -9.55 26.88 -9.81
C ALA A 149 -9.22 28.36 -9.50
N ARG A 150 -9.46 28.83 -8.27
CA ARG A 150 -9.04 30.17 -7.83
C ARG A 150 -7.53 30.31 -7.74
N LEU A 151 -6.82 29.23 -7.41
CA LEU A 151 -5.36 29.18 -7.36
C LEU A 151 -4.70 28.90 -8.72
N ALA A 152 -5.48 28.78 -9.81
CA ALA A 152 -4.98 28.58 -11.16
C ALA A 152 -3.82 29.51 -11.59
N PRO A 153 -3.79 30.83 -11.29
CA PRO A 153 -2.64 31.66 -11.65
C PRO A 153 -1.35 31.24 -10.93
N VAL A 154 -1.44 30.89 -9.65
CA VAL A 154 -0.29 30.39 -8.87
C VAL A 154 0.16 29.03 -9.40
N ILE A 155 -0.78 28.14 -9.71
CA ILE A 155 -0.48 26.82 -10.29
C ILE A 155 0.24 26.98 -11.64
N ARG A 156 -0.21 27.92 -12.49
CA ARG A 156 0.44 28.19 -13.79
C ARG A 156 1.85 28.75 -13.63
N LEU A 157 2.08 29.60 -12.64
CA LEU A 157 3.42 30.07 -12.30
C LEU A 157 4.33 28.90 -11.89
N LEU A 158 3.86 28.05 -10.97
CA LEU A 158 4.59 26.88 -10.48
C LEU A 158 4.82 25.81 -11.56
N ALA A 159 4.00 25.76 -12.61
CA ALA A 159 4.18 24.87 -13.75
C ALA A 159 5.25 25.35 -14.76
N GLY A 160 5.86 26.53 -14.55
CA GLY A 160 6.88 27.09 -15.42
C GLY A 160 8.22 26.33 -15.35
N ARG A 161 9.04 26.49 -16.40
CA ARG A 161 10.40 25.90 -16.47
C ARG A 161 11.33 26.39 -15.35
N THR A 162 11.19 27.66 -14.98
CA THR A 162 11.94 28.28 -13.86
C THR A 162 11.59 27.61 -12.54
N SER A 163 10.30 27.44 -12.25
CA SER A 163 9.82 26.72 -11.06
C SER A 163 10.28 25.27 -11.05
N ALA A 164 10.30 24.58 -12.20
CA ALA A 164 10.85 23.24 -12.30
C ALA A 164 12.36 23.19 -12.00
N ALA A 165 13.14 24.16 -12.50
CA ALA A 165 14.57 24.25 -12.21
C ALA A 165 14.83 24.56 -10.72
N VAL A 166 14.06 25.47 -10.12
CA VAL A 166 14.13 25.76 -8.69
C VAL A 166 13.75 24.52 -7.87
N ALA A 167 12.67 23.82 -8.22
CA ALA A 167 12.29 22.57 -7.57
C ALA A 167 13.40 21.52 -7.65
N ALA A 168 14.01 21.33 -8.83
CA ALA A 168 15.15 20.43 -9.00
C ALA A 168 16.35 20.85 -8.14
N LEU A 169 16.63 22.14 -8.01
CA LEU A 169 17.69 22.66 -7.14
C LEU A 169 17.43 22.31 -5.67
N PHE A 170 16.19 22.48 -5.18
CA PHE A 170 15.84 22.07 -3.81
C PHE A 170 15.99 20.57 -3.60
N VAL A 171 15.49 19.75 -4.55
CA VAL A 171 15.57 18.29 -4.45
C VAL A 171 17.01 17.80 -4.47
N LEU A 172 17.81 18.24 -5.44
CA LEU A 172 19.20 17.80 -5.60
C LEU A 172 20.11 18.42 -4.53
N GLY A 173 19.91 19.70 -4.22
CA GLY A 173 20.62 20.40 -3.16
C GLY A 173 20.36 19.80 -1.78
N GLY A 174 19.12 19.37 -1.51
CA GLY A 174 18.78 18.65 -0.28
C GLY A 174 19.45 17.28 -0.18
N ILE A 175 19.49 16.51 -1.28
CA ILE A 175 20.23 15.23 -1.31
C ILE A 175 21.72 15.46 -1.05
N LEU A 176 22.31 16.48 -1.70
CA LEU A 176 23.71 16.85 -1.47
C LEU A 176 23.94 17.29 -0.02
N ALA A 177 23.03 18.08 0.55
CA ALA A 177 23.10 18.49 1.95
C ALA A 177 23.09 17.29 2.90
N LEU A 178 22.20 16.32 2.71
CA LEU A 178 22.18 15.10 3.51
C LEU A 178 23.48 14.28 3.35
N ALA A 179 24.03 14.22 2.13
CA ALA A 179 25.32 13.54 1.90
C ALA A 179 26.48 14.24 2.61
N LEU A 180 26.50 15.58 2.63
CA LEU A 180 27.51 16.36 3.36
C LEU A 180 27.35 16.25 4.88
N LEU A 181 26.11 16.08 5.36
CA LEU A 181 25.75 15.94 6.77
C LEU A 181 25.64 14.48 7.22
N THR A 182 26.30 13.54 6.54
CA THR A 182 26.16 12.09 6.84
C THR A 182 26.38 11.77 8.33
N PRO A 183 27.45 12.26 9.00
CA PRO A 183 27.65 11.97 10.43
C PRO A 183 26.52 12.49 11.32
N GLU A 184 25.98 13.67 11.03
CA GLU A 184 24.86 14.24 11.79
C GLU A 184 23.52 13.55 11.48
N VAL A 185 23.32 13.11 10.24
CA VAL A 185 22.15 12.29 9.87
C VAL A 185 22.20 10.97 10.62
N ASP A 186 23.33 10.28 10.64
CA ASP A 186 23.50 9.03 11.38
C ASP A 186 23.25 9.22 12.87
N ALA A 187 23.79 10.30 13.45
CA ALA A 187 23.55 10.67 14.84
C ALA A 187 22.06 10.97 15.10
N ALA A 188 21.41 11.76 14.25
CA ALA A 188 20.00 12.14 14.42
C ALA A 188 19.05 10.93 14.29
N LEU A 189 19.35 9.99 13.39
CA LEU A 189 18.57 8.76 13.22
C LEU A 189 18.79 7.74 14.34
N GLY A 190 19.98 7.75 14.96
CA GLY A 190 20.41 6.83 16.00
C GLY A 190 20.19 7.33 17.44
N ARG A 191 19.87 8.61 17.64
CA ARG A 191 19.60 9.18 18.97
C ARG A 191 18.11 9.26 19.29
N PRO A 192 17.73 9.09 20.57
CA PRO A 192 16.38 9.39 21.03
C PRO A 192 16.05 10.88 20.84
N LEU A 193 14.87 11.19 20.30
CA LEU A 193 14.39 12.58 20.19
C LEU A 193 13.52 12.94 21.40
N PRO A 194 13.48 14.20 21.84
CA PRO A 194 12.50 14.63 22.83
C PRO A 194 11.08 14.56 22.25
N PHE A 195 10.06 14.42 23.12
CA PHE A 195 8.67 14.25 22.69
C PHE A 195 8.20 15.34 21.71
N TYR A 196 8.50 16.61 21.99
CA TYR A 196 8.06 17.72 21.14
C TYR A 196 8.65 17.62 19.72
N ALA A 197 9.90 17.17 19.59
CA ALA A 197 10.54 16.94 18.29
C ALA A 197 9.87 15.79 17.54
N TYR A 198 9.53 14.69 18.23
CA TYR A 198 8.79 13.58 17.65
C TYR A 198 7.43 14.02 17.10
N PHE A 199 6.66 14.79 17.88
CA PHE A 199 5.38 15.36 17.43
C PHE A 199 5.58 16.31 16.25
N GLY A 200 6.63 17.14 16.27
CA GLY A 200 6.98 18.04 15.17
C GLY A 200 7.26 17.29 13.87
N VAL A 201 8.08 16.23 13.92
CA VAL A 201 8.36 15.37 12.76
C VAL A 201 7.07 14.73 12.24
N MET A 202 6.26 14.14 13.12
CA MET A 202 5.01 13.49 12.75
C MET A 202 4.02 14.48 12.10
N ALA A 203 3.85 15.66 12.70
CA ALA A 203 3.01 16.72 12.16
C ALA A 203 3.52 17.22 10.81
N GLY A 204 4.84 17.37 10.65
CA GLY A 204 5.48 17.74 9.39
C GLY A 204 5.24 16.71 8.29
N VAL A 205 5.37 15.42 8.60
CA VAL A 205 5.09 14.33 7.64
C VAL A 205 3.63 14.35 7.22
N LEU A 206 2.69 14.46 8.17
CA LEU A 206 1.26 14.54 7.87
C LEU A 206 0.90 15.78 7.03
N ALA A 207 1.46 16.94 7.38
CA ALA A 207 1.29 18.17 6.60
C ALA A 207 1.84 18.00 5.17
N THR A 208 2.99 17.36 5.02
CA THR A 208 3.58 17.07 3.71
C THR A 208 2.70 16.11 2.90
N THR A 209 2.09 15.10 3.53
CA THR A 209 1.10 14.23 2.87
C THR A 209 -0.13 15.01 2.42
N ALA A 210 -0.60 16.02 3.17
CA ALA A 210 -1.69 16.87 2.70
C ALA A 210 -1.27 17.70 1.46
N VAL A 211 -0.07 18.29 1.48
CA VAL A 211 0.47 19.07 0.34
C VAL A 211 0.74 18.18 -0.88
N HIS A 212 1.14 16.94 -0.67
CA HIS A 212 1.29 15.91 -1.70
C HIS A 212 -0.02 15.72 -2.47
N GLU A 213 -1.12 15.50 -1.76
CA GLU A 213 -2.46 15.33 -2.36
C GLU A 213 -2.94 16.60 -3.08
N VAL A 214 -2.63 17.78 -2.53
CA VAL A 214 -2.87 19.07 -3.20
C VAL A 214 -2.08 19.17 -4.50
N GLY A 215 -0.85 18.64 -4.54
CA GLY A 215 -0.03 18.56 -5.75
C GLY A 215 -0.72 17.84 -6.90
N HIS A 216 -1.31 16.67 -6.65
CA HIS A 216 -2.08 15.93 -7.66
C HIS A 216 -3.26 16.75 -8.18
N GLY A 217 -4.05 17.32 -7.28
CA GLY A 217 -5.19 18.16 -7.64
C GLY A 217 -4.77 19.39 -8.46
N ALA A 218 -3.70 20.07 -8.06
CA ALA A 218 -3.20 21.26 -8.73
C ALA A 218 -2.75 20.98 -10.17
N VAL A 219 -1.99 19.89 -10.38
CA VAL A 219 -1.54 19.51 -11.73
C VAL A 219 -2.71 19.02 -12.59
N LEU A 220 -3.71 18.36 -12.00
CA LEU A 220 -4.93 18.00 -12.72
C LEU A 220 -5.70 19.25 -13.18
N THR A 221 -5.87 20.23 -12.30
CA THR A 221 -6.50 21.52 -12.63
C THR A 221 -5.73 22.30 -13.69
N TYR A 222 -4.39 22.26 -13.66
CA TYR A 222 -3.56 22.87 -14.68
C TYR A 222 -3.85 22.33 -16.09
N TYR A 223 -4.11 21.02 -16.21
CA TYR A 223 -4.46 20.38 -17.48
C TYR A 223 -5.97 20.41 -17.81
N GLY A 224 -6.76 21.17 -17.05
CA GLY A 224 -8.20 21.35 -17.30
C GLY A 224 -9.12 20.29 -16.69
N GLY A 225 -8.56 19.35 -15.90
CA GLY A 225 -9.36 18.40 -15.13
C GLY A 225 -9.87 18.99 -13.82
N ARG A 226 -10.85 18.32 -13.21
CA ARG A 226 -11.56 18.78 -12.01
C ARG A 226 -11.44 17.75 -10.89
N PRO A 227 -10.61 18.01 -9.86
CA PRO A 227 -10.58 17.15 -8.68
C PRO A 227 -11.90 17.27 -7.92
N SER A 228 -12.52 16.14 -7.61
CA SER A 228 -13.91 16.11 -7.12
C SER A 228 -14.00 16.25 -5.60
N ARG A 229 -13.11 15.55 -4.88
CA ARG A 229 -13.12 15.46 -3.41
C ARG A 229 -11.71 15.46 -2.87
N MET A 230 -11.55 16.02 -1.67
CA MET A 230 -10.31 15.92 -0.91
C MET A 230 -10.65 15.83 0.58
N GLY A 231 -9.82 15.12 1.33
CA GLY A 231 -10.04 14.99 2.75
C GLY A 231 -9.05 14.08 3.44
N PHE A 232 -9.49 13.57 4.57
CA PHE A 232 -8.72 12.71 5.45
C PHE A 232 -9.19 11.26 5.30
N MET A 233 -8.27 10.30 5.41
CA MET A 233 -8.60 8.89 5.43
C MET A 233 -7.78 8.12 6.46
N LEU A 234 -8.38 7.07 7.00
CA LEU A 234 -7.66 6.04 7.77
C LEU A 234 -7.37 4.87 6.83
N PHE A 235 -6.11 4.74 6.43
CA PHE A 235 -5.61 3.63 5.62
C PHE A 235 -4.97 2.60 6.53
N TYR A 236 -5.58 1.42 6.70
CA TYR A 236 -5.11 0.41 7.67
C TYR A 236 -4.89 1.00 9.08
N MET A 237 -5.84 1.83 9.54
CA MET A 237 -5.79 2.58 10.81
C MET A 237 -4.71 3.68 10.89
N SER A 238 -3.91 3.90 9.85
CA SER A 238 -2.99 5.03 9.79
C SER A 238 -3.68 6.28 9.23
N PRO A 239 -3.50 7.47 9.84
CA PRO A 239 -3.93 8.73 9.25
C PRO A 239 -3.25 8.98 7.90
N ALA A 240 -4.02 9.43 6.91
CA ALA A 240 -3.55 9.83 5.58
C ALA A 240 -4.50 10.89 4.99
N PHE A 241 -4.09 11.52 3.90
CA PHE A 241 -4.93 12.42 3.12
C PHE A 241 -5.27 11.77 1.77
N PHE A 242 -6.30 12.27 1.08
CA PHE A 242 -6.60 11.86 -0.28
C PHE A 242 -7.10 13.02 -1.12
N CYS A 243 -6.76 13.01 -2.41
CA CYS A 243 -7.39 13.80 -3.46
C CYS A 243 -7.95 12.88 -4.55
N ASP A 244 -9.25 13.00 -4.83
CA ASP A 244 -9.91 12.26 -5.92
C ASP A 244 -9.59 12.93 -7.26
N VAL A 245 -8.53 12.42 -7.90
CA VAL A 245 -8.05 12.84 -9.23
C VAL A 245 -8.54 11.94 -10.36
N SER A 246 -9.65 11.23 -10.15
CA SER A 246 -10.22 10.30 -11.13
C SER A 246 -10.58 10.98 -12.46
N ASP A 247 -10.89 12.28 -12.44
CA ASP A 247 -11.14 13.05 -13.66
C ASP A 247 -9.92 13.09 -14.61
N GLY A 248 -8.71 12.83 -14.10
CA GLY A 248 -7.48 12.70 -14.89
C GLY A 248 -7.54 11.61 -15.96
N TRP A 249 -8.46 10.65 -15.88
CA TRP A 249 -8.68 9.65 -16.92
C TRP A 249 -9.15 10.25 -18.26
N ARG A 250 -9.77 11.44 -18.23
CA ARG A 250 -10.24 12.20 -19.41
C ARG A 250 -9.10 12.89 -20.16
N LEU A 251 -7.93 13.04 -19.54
CA LEU A 251 -6.76 13.64 -20.20
C LEU A 251 -6.30 12.75 -21.37
N SER A 252 -6.22 13.34 -22.56
CA SER A 252 -5.86 12.65 -23.81
C SER A 252 -4.41 12.15 -23.78
N ARG A 253 -3.48 13.03 -23.38
CA ARG A 253 -2.05 12.80 -23.41
C ARG A 253 -1.57 11.99 -22.21
N LYS A 254 -0.87 10.88 -22.47
CA LYS A 254 -0.29 10.02 -21.43
C LYS A 254 0.68 10.76 -20.51
N GLU A 255 1.44 11.70 -21.05
CA GLU A 255 2.38 12.54 -20.31
C GLU A 255 1.69 13.41 -19.25
N GLN A 256 0.50 13.93 -19.55
CA GLN A 256 -0.26 14.72 -18.58
C GLN A 256 -0.70 13.85 -17.41
N ARG A 257 -1.20 12.63 -17.70
CA ARG A 257 -1.58 11.66 -16.66
C ARG A 257 -0.39 11.24 -15.80
N VAL A 258 0.78 11.03 -16.40
CA VAL A 258 2.03 10.74 -15.69
C VAL A 258 2.42 11.92 -14.78
N ARG A 259 2.32 13.16 -15.28
CA ARG A 259 2.63 14.34 -14.48
C ARG A 259 1.66 14.52 -13.31
N VAL A 260 0.37 14.26 -13.51
CA VAL A 260 -0.62 14.25 -12.41
C VAL A 260 -0.22 13.19 -11.37
N ALA A 261 0.11 11.98 -11.80
CA ALA A 261 0.50 10.89 -10.90
C ALA A 261 1.81 11.16 -10.14
N LEU A 262 2.78 11.87 -10.73
CA LEU A 262 4.05 12.19 -10.08
C LEU A 262 4.04 13.53 -9.32
N ALA A 263 2.95 14.29 -9.41
CA ALA A 263 2.87 15.63 -8.81
C ALA A 263 3.06 15.61 -7.30
N GLY A 264 2.42 14.67 -6.59
CA GLY A 264 2.56 14.51 -5.15
C GLY A 264 3.99 14.17 -4.73
N ILE A 265 4.64 13.22 -5.41
CA ILE A 265 6.05 12.89 -5.17
C ILE A 265 6.95 14.10 -5.41
N ALA A 266 6.71 14.87 -6.48
CA ALA A 266 7.49 16.07 -6.78
C ALA A 266 7.35 17.14 -5.68
N THR A 267 6.13 17.44 -5.21
CA THR A 267 5.94 18.41 -4.13
C THR A 267 6.56 17.92 -2.81
N GLN A 268 6.39 16.65 -2.49
CA GLN A 268 6.94 16.02 -1.30
C GLN A 268 8.48 16.05 -1.28
N THR A 269 9.14 15.73 -2.39
CA THR A 269 10.61 15.74 -2.47
C THR A 269 11.19 17.14 -2.45
N VAL A 270 10.48 18.15 -2.98
CA VAL A 270 10.88 19.57 -2.83
C VAL A 270 10.85 19.99 -1.36
N ILE A 271 9.81 19.61 -0.62
CA ILE A 271 9.70 19.89 0.84
C ILE A 271 10.82 19.20 1.60
N ALA A 272 11.10 17.92 1.29
CA ALA A 272 12.20 17.18 1.89
C ALA A 272 13.55 17.86 1.64
N GLY A 273 13.76 18.35 0.41
CA GLY A 273 14.99 19.05 0.04
C GLY A 273 15.14 20.41 0.70
N ALA A 274 14.06 21.16 0.84
CA ALA A 274 14.05 22.41 1.60
C ALA A 274 14.38 22.19 3.09
N ALA A 275 13.86 21.12 3.69
CA ALA A 275 14.19 20.74 5.06
C ALA A 275 15.65 20.30 5.21
N ALA A 276 16.16 19.48 4.29
CA ALA A 276 17.57 19.09 4.31
C ALA A 276 18.53 20.29 4.17
N LEU A 277 18.21 21.23 3.27
CA LEU A 277 18.98 22.45 3.09
C LEU A 277 18.92 23.36 4.31
N SER A 278 17.76 23.48 4.98
CA SER A 278 17.64 24.31 6.17
C SER A 278 18.51 23.79 7.33
N ALA A 279 18.75 22.47 7.40
CA ALA A 279 19.63 21.86 8.40
C ALA A 279 21.11 22.29 8.29
N LEU A 280 21.55 22.83 7.14
CA LEU A 280 22.89 23.41 6.98
C LEU A 280 23.06 24.73 7.75
N PHE A 281 21.97 25.42 8.05
CA PHE A 281 21.97 26.71 8.74
C PHE A 281 21.62 26.58 10.23
N LEU A 282 21.31 25.37 10.69
CA LEU A 282 21.01 25.09 12.09
C LEU A 282 22.28 24.60 12.81
N GLY A 283 22.54 25.18 14.00
CA GLY A 283 23.56 24.66 14.89
C GLY A 283 23.16 23.31 15.53
N PRO A 284 24.11 22.59 16.15
CA PRO A 284 23.82 21.34 16.87
C PRO A 284 22.69 21.55 17.89
N SER A 285 21.54 20.92 17.67
CA SER A 285 20.33 21.10 18.48
C SER A 285 19.29 20.00 18.17
N ASP A 286 18.37 19.75 19.11
CA ASP A 286 17.24 18.85 18.92
C ASP A 286 16.39 19.23 17.68
N LEU A 287 16.31 20.53 17.37
CA LEU A 287 15.61 21.01 16.19
C LEU A 287 16.32 20.57 14.90
N ARG A 288 17.65 20.68 14.84
CA ARG A 288 18.44 20.20 13.68
C ARG A 288 18.23 18.71 13.47
N ASP A 289 18.30 17.92 14.54
CA ASP A 289 18.10 16.47 14.49
C ASP A 289 16.68 16.14 14.01
N ALA A 290 15.65 16.84 14.53
CA ALA A 290 14.27 16.69 14.08
C ALA A 290 14.10 17.02 12.59
N VAL A 291 14.71 18.10 12.11
CA VAL A 291 14.66 18.51 10.69
C VAL A 291 15.34 17.47 9.79
N LEU A 292 16.50 16.94 10.20
CA LEU A 292 17.20 15.89 9.45
C LEU A 292 16.37 14.61 9.38
N VAL A 293 15.82 14.15 10.51
CA VAL A 293 14.93 12.99 10.57
C VAL A 293 13.70 13.20 9.69
N PHE A 294 13.07 14.38 9.75
CA PHE A 294 11.94 14.74 8.89
C PHE A 294 12.31 14.71 7.40
N ALA A 295 13.45 15.27 7.01
CA ALA A 295 13.91 15.28 5.63
C ALA A 295 14.14 13.87 5.10
N VAL A 296 14.87 13.02 5.86
CA VAL A 296 15.13 11.62 5.50
C VAL A 296 13.83 10.83 5.39
N ALA A 297 12.93 10.93 6.39
CA ALA A 297 11.64 10.25 6.37
C ALA A 297 10.77 10.68 5.17
N THR A 298 10.79 11.97 4.82
CA THR A 298 9.99 12.52 3.73
C THR A 298 10.54 12.09 2.36
N TYR A 299 11.86 12.09 2.16
CA TYR A 299 12.48 11.53 0.96
C TYR A 299 12.19 10.03 0.82
N PHE A 300 12.37 9.28 1.91
CA PHE A 300 12.10 7.84 1.93
C PHE A 300 10.65 7.53 1.56
N SER A 301 9.69 8.27 2.13
CA SER A 301 8.27 8.16 1.78
C SER A 301 8.02 8.46 0.29
N GLY A 302 8.71 9.46 -0.29
CA GLY A 302 8.64 9.75 -1.72
C GLY A 302 9.15 8.60 -2.59
N VAL A 303 10.26 7.96 -2.20
CA VAL A 303 10.80 6.78 -2.89
C VAL A 303 9.84 5.60 -2.79
N VAL A 304 9.24 5.36 -1.62
CA VAL A 304 8.24 4.30 -1.44
C VAL A 304 7.03 4.54 -2.35
N ASN A 305 6.54 5.79 -2.45
CA ASN A 305 5.44 6.14 -3.36
C ASN A 305 5.78 5.92 -4.84
N LEU A 306 7.05 5.96 -5.22
CA LEU A 306 7.51 5.67 -6.58
C LEU A 306 7.54 4.16 -6.91
N LEU A 307 7.43 3.27 -5.92
CA LEU A 307 7.48 1.83 -6.14
C LEU A 307 6.23 1.33 -6.89
N PRO A 308 6.37 0.69 -8.07
CA PRO A 308 5.24 0.36 -8.94
C PRO A 308 4.51 -0.96 -8.59
N PHE A 309 4.88 -1.60 -7.47
CA PHE A 309 4.38 -2.94 -7.13
C PHE A 309 3.04 -2.93 -6.37
N VAL A 310 2.73 -1.81 -5.73
CA VAL A 310 1.48 -1.50 -5.03
C VAL A 310 0.79 -0.37 -5.78
N LYS A 311 -0.51 -0.16 -5.55
CA LYS A 311 -1.28 0.95 -6.17
C LYS A 311 -0.92 2.32 -5.55
N LEU A 312 0.36 2.66 -5.61
CA LEU A 312 0.93 3.96 -5.25
C LEU A 312 1.11 4.80 -6.52
N ASP A 313 1.54 6.05 -6.37
CA ASP A 313 1.76 7.00 -7.46
C ASP A 313 2.66 6.48 -8.58
N GLY A 314 3.77 5.83 -8.24
CA GLY A 314 4.67 5.24 -9.21
C GLY A 314 4.00 4.17 -10.07
N TYR A 315 3.07 3.40 -9.51
CA TYR A 315 2.24 2.48 -10.28
C TYR A 315 1.29 3.22 -11.21
N ILE A 316 0.61 4.28 -10.73
CA ILE A 316 -0.31 5.07 -11.55
C ILE A 316 0.44 5.77 -12.70
N ALA A 317 1.65 6.27 -12.44
CA ALA A 317 2.54 6.84 -13.43
C ALA A 317 2.97 5.79 -14.47
N LEU A 318 3.44 4.61 -14.05
CA LEU A 318 3.83 3.53 -14.96
C LEU A 318 2.65 3.04 -15.82
N MET A 319 1.50 2.82 -15.19
CA MET A 319 0.25 2.43 -15.85
C MET A 319 -0.17 3.48 -16.90
N SER A 320 -0.08 4.76 -16.55
CA SER A 320 -0.41 5.88 -17.45
C SER A 320 0.57 6.01 -18.61
N HIS A 321 1.87 5.85 -18.34
CA HIS A 321 2.93 5.93 -19.35
C HIS A 321 2.81 4.81 -20.40
N LEU A 322 2.50 3.59 -19.95
CA LEU A 322 2.31 2.44 -20.84
C LEU A 322 0.93 2.44 -21.51
N ASP A 323 0.00 3.27 -21.04
CA ASP A 323 -1.41 3.33 -21.43
C ASP A 323 -2.10 1.95 -21.36
N VAL A 324 -1.73 1.17 -20.34
CA VAL A 324 -2.29 -0.16 -20.08
C VAL A 324 -3.17 -0.08 -18.84
N PRO A 325 -4.51 -0.05 -18.97
CA PRO A 325 -5.39 -0.06 -17.82
C PRO A 325 -5.25 -1.38 -17.05
N HIS A 326 -5.38 -1.32 -15.72
CA HIS A 326 -5.25 -2.49 -14.84
C HIS A 326 -3.94 -3.27 -15.01
N LEU A 327 -2.84 -2.56 -15.33
CA LEU A 327 -1.53 -3.15 -15.62
C LEU A 327 -1.13 -4.22 -14.60
N ARG A 328 -1.24 -3.91 -13.30
CA ARG A 328 -0.86 -4.83 -12.23
C ARG A 328 -1.69 -6.10 -12.22
N ASP A 329 -3.01 -5.99 -12.36
CA ASP A 329 -3.91 -7.15 -12.30
C ASP A 329 -3.71 -8.09 -13.51
N ARG A 330 -3.43 -7.51 -14.69
CA ARG A 330 -3.06 -8.26 -15.90
C ARG A 330 -1.70 -8.94 -15.75
N ALA A 331 -0.68 -8.22 -15.27
CA ALA A 331 0.65 -8.77 -15.04
C ALA A 331 0.64 -9.90 -14.00
N MET A 332 -0.09 -9.74 -12.89
CA MET A 332 -0.24 -10.80 -11.88
C MET A 332 -0.99 -12.02 -12.42
N THR A 333 -1.90 -11.83 -13.37
CA THR A 333 -2.58 -12.95 -14.05
C THR A 333 -1.61 -13.71 -14.95
N ASP A 334 -0.79 -13.00 -15.74
CA ASP A 334 0.26 -13.63 -16.55
C ASP A 334 1.30 -14.36 -15.67
N ALA A 335 1.70 -13.77 -14.54
CA ALA A 335 2.58 -14.40 -13.57
C ALA A 335 1.97 -15.66 -12.94
N ARG A 336 0.69 -15.61 -12.56
CA ARG A 336 -0.04 -16.76 -12.02
C ARG A 336 -0.15 -17.89 -13.05
N ARG A 337 -0.52 -17.58 -14.30
CA ARG A 337 -0.57 -18.57 -15.40
C ARG A 337 0.81 -19.18 -15.67
N PHE A 338 1.87 -18.37 -15.57
CA PHE A 338 3.24 -18.84 -15.69
C PHE A 338 3.64 -19.81 -14.57
N LEU A 339 3.37 -19.46 -13.31
CA LEU A 339 3.61 -20.33 -12.15
C LEU A 339 2.79 -21.62 -12.22
N ALA A 340 1.52 -21.56 -12.62
CA ALA A 340 0.66 -22.73 -12.75
C ALA A 340 1.23 -23.72 -13.79
N ARG A 341 1.76 -23.21 -14.90
CA ARG A 341 2.42 -24.03 -15.93
C ARG A 341 3.66 -24.74 -15.37
N ILE A 342 4.51 -24.02 -14.64
CA ILE A 342 5.74 -24.59 -14.08
C ILE A 342 5.41 -25.66 -13.03
N LEU A 343 4.43 -25.38 -12.15
CA LEU A 343 4.13 -26.24 -11.00
C LEU A 343 3.28 -27.45 -11.37
N PHE A 344 2.30 -27.29 -12.27
CA PHE A 344 1.32 -28.35 -12.56
C PHE A 344 1.42 -28.87 -14.02
N GLY A 345 2.08 -28.15 -14.92
CA GLY A 345 1.96 -28.37 -16.36
C GLY A 345 0.62 -27.89 -16.93
N GLY A 346 0.46 -27.93 -18.24
CA GLY A 346 -0.78 -27.52 -18.93
C GLY A 346 -0.51 -26.74 -20.22
N ARG A 347 -1.58 -26.44 -20.96
CA ARG A 347 -1.52 -25.69 -22.23
C ARG A 347 -1.22 -24.21 -21.99
N ASP A 348 -0.59 -23.59 -22.98
CA ASP A 348 -0.34 -22.16 -22.98
C ASP A 348 -1.65 -21.37 -23.08
N HIS A 349 -1.88 -20.52 -22.08
CA HIS A 349 -2.89 -19.47 -22.16
C HIS A 349 -2.32 -18.27 -22.90
N ALA A 350 -3.18 -17.60 -23.68
CA ALA A 350 -2.85 -16.28 -24.21
C ALA A 350 -2.49 -15.33 -23.07
N ARG A 351 -1.38 -14.61 -23.23
CA ARG A 351 -0.94 -13.60 -22.26
C ARG A 351 -1.89 -12.41 -22.32
N GLU A 352 -2.23 -11.87 -21.16
CA GLU A 352 -2.95 -10.61 -21.06
C GLU A 352 -2.09 -9.48 -21.63
N LEU A 353 -0.80 -9.45 -21.30
CA LEU A 353 0.15 -8.45 -21.79
C LEU A 353 1.04 -9.02 -22.89
N ASP A 354 0.42 -9.32 -24.03
CA ASP A 354 1.13 -9.89 -25.17
C ASP A 354 2.26 -8.96 -25.68
N GLY A 355 3.35 -9.56 -26.17
CA GLY A 355 4.57 -8.88 -26.60
C GLY A 355 5.45 -8.29 -25.48
N ARG A 356 5.06 -8.38 -24.19
CA ARG A 356 5.81 -7.79 -23.07
C ARG A 356 6.46 -8.88 -22.20
N ARG A 357 7.69 -9.26 -22.53
CA ARG A 357 8.44 -10.32 -21.79
C ARG A 357 8.62 -10.00 -20.30
N TRP A 358 8.70 -8.73 -19.93
CA TRP A 358 8.84 -8.28 -18.54
C TRP A 358 7.55 -8.42 -17.70
N ALA A 359 6.38 -8.61 -18.32
CA ALA A 359 5.09 -8.64 -17.63
C ALA A 359 5.01 -9.72 -16.55
N VAL A 360 5.59 -10.89 -16.81
CA VAL A 360 5.64 -12.01 -15.84
C VAL A 360 6.49 -11.63 -14.63
N ALA A 361 7.70 -11.13 -14.84
CA ALA A 361 8.59 -10.72 -13.75
C ALA A 361 7.96 -9.59 -12.91
N PHE A 362 7.35 -8.60 -13.56
CA PHE A 362 6.62 -7.53 -12.88
C PHE A 362 5.42 -8.08 -12.09
N GLY A 363 4.65 -9.00 -12.65
CA GLY A 363 3.52 -9.63 -11.96
C GLY A 363 3.93 -10.46 -10.75
N LEU A 364 5.07 -11.16 -10.83
CA LEU A 364 5.67 -11.86 -9.68
C LEU A 364 6.07 -10.86 -8.60
N ALA A 365 6.74 -9.77 -8.96
CA ALA A 365 7.10 -8.70 -8.02
C ALA A 365 5.86 -8.05 -7.37
N CYS A 366 4.81 -7.75 -8.13
CA CYS A 366 3.53 -7.24 -7.61
C CYS A 366 2.81 -8.20 -6.64
N THR A 367 3.11 -9.49 -6.73
CA THR A 367 2.57 -10.53 -5.84
C THR A 367 3.42 -10.69 -4.59
N ALA A 368 4.74 -10.71 -4.73
CA ALA A 368 5.68 -10.89 -3.63
C ALA A 368 5.83 -9.63 -2.75
N PHE A 369 5.86 -8.44 -3.35
CA PHE A 369 6.19 -7.20 -2.65
C PHE A 369 5.21 -6.87 -1.49
N PRO A 370 3.87 -6.96 -1.63
CA PRO A 370 2.98 -6.75 -0.49
C PRO A 370 3.20 -7.75 0.65
N LEU A 371 3.56 -9.01 0.33
CA LEU A 371 3.87 -10.03 1.33
C LEU A 371 5.15 -9.67 2.08
N TYR A 372 6.17 -9.19 1.35
CA TYR A 372 7.41 -8.68 1.91
C TYR A 372 7.17 -7.49 2.85
N VAL A 373 6.37 -6.49 2.44
CA VAL A 373 6.05 -5.33 3.28
C VAL A 373 5.31 -5.74 4.54
N ILE A 374 4.31 -6.62 4.45
CA ILE A 374 3.57 -7.12 5.61
C ILE A 374 4.50 -7.90 6.54
N ALA A 375 5.33 -8.81 6.01
CA ALA A 375 6.28 -9.57 6.80
C ALA A 375 7.30 -8.66 7.50
N GLY A 376 7.85 -7.67 6.78
CA GLY A 376 8.76 -6.67 7.32
C GLY A 376 8.12 -5.83 8.43
N ALA A 377 6.89 -5.34 8.21
CA ALA A 377 6.14 -4.60 9.22
C ALA A 377 5.88 -5.44 10.48
N LEU A 378 5.52 -6.73 10.31
CA LEU A 378 5.35 -7.65 11.44
C LEU A 378 6.66 -7.86 12.20
N THR A 379 7.81 -8.00 11.52
CA THR A 379 9.10 -8.16 12.19
C THR A 379 9.56 -6.88 12.90
N LEU A 380 9.30 -5.70 12.34
CA LEU A 380 9.68 -4.43 12.92
C LEU A 380 8.81 -4.07 14.13
N TRP A 381 7.51 -4.38 14.06
CA TRP A 381 6.55 -4.00 15.09
C TRP A 381 6.24 -5.13 16.08
N SER A 382 6.73 -6.36 15.89
CA SER A 382 6.45 -7.48 16.80
C SER A 382 6.80 -7.14 18.24
N ASP A 383 7.97 -6.53 18.44
CA ASP A 383 8.48 -6.25 19.78
C ASP A 383 7.68 -5.13 20.46
N LEU A 384 7.17 -4.16 19.68
CA LEU A 384 6.28 -3.11 20.17
C LEU A 384 4.89 -3.66 20.49
N LEU A 385 4.33 -4.49 19.59
CA LEU A 385 3.01 -5.10 19.76
C LEU A 385 3.00 -6.05 20.96
N GLN A 386 4.05 -6.85 21.14
CA GLN A 386 4.16 -7.75 22.30
C GLN A 386 4.17 -7.00 23.63
N ARG A 387 4.70 -5.77 23.68
CA ARG A 387 4.64 -4.92 24.88
C ARG A 387 3.22 -4.50 25.24
N LEU A 388 2.28 -4.53 24.30
CA LEU A 388 0.84 -4.34 24.55
C LEU A 388 0.18 -5.59 25.15
N GLY A 389 0.95 -6.64 25.47
CA GLY A 389 0.48 -7.86 26.11
C GLY A 389 -0.43 -8.70 25.22
N ALA A 390 -1.54 -9.18 25.78
CA ALA A 390 -2.48 -10.07 25.09
C ALA A 390 -3.08 -9.45 23.82
N VAL A 391 -3.31 -8.12 23.82
CA VAL A 391 -3.89 -7.40 22.68
C VAL A 391 -2.95 -7.49 21.47
N GLY A 392 -1.68 -7.08 21.64
CA GLY A 392 -0.75 -7.09 20.51
C GLY A 392 -0.35 -8.49 20.08
N THR A 393 -0.27 -9.45 21.00
CA THR A 393 -0.09 -10.88 20.65
C THR A 393 -1.24 -11.38 19.78
N SER A 394 -2.48 -11.06 20.14
CA SER A 394 -3.67 -11.40 19.36
C SER A 394 -3.67 -10.72 17.99
N THR A 395 -3.23 -9.47 17.89
CA THR A 395 -3.10 -8.75 16.62
C THR A 395 -2.09 -9.43 15.69
N VAL A 396 -0.92 -9.83 16.20
CA VAL A 396 0.09 -10.52 15.38
C VAL A 396 -0.42 -11.89 14.93
N LEU A 397 -1.06 -12.66 15.82
CA LEU A 397 -1.65 -13.95 15.47
C LEU A 397 -2.72 -13.79 14.38
N MET A 398 -3.60 -12.80 14.50
CA MET A 398 -4.61 -12.50 13.47
C MET A 398 -3.97 -12.12 12.13
N ALA A 399 -2.88 -11.34 12.14
CA ALA A 399 -2.14 -10.99 10.93
C ALA A 399 -1.46 -12.22 10.29
N LEU A 400 -0.90 -13.14 11.09
CA LEU A 400 -0.32 -14.39 10.62
C LEU A 400 -1.39 -15.32 10.03
N CYS A 401 -2.53 -15.48 10.70
CA CYS A 401 -3.69 -16.22 10.19
C CYS A 401 -4.21 -15.62 8.88
N TYR A 402 -4.28 -14.29 8.79
CA TYR A 402 -4.65 -13.60 7.55
C TYR A 402 -3.64 -13.86 6.42
N LEU A 403 -2.34 -13.85 6.72
CA LEU A 403 -1.28 -14.17 5.75
C LEU A 403 -1.44 -15.60 5.22
N VAL A 404 -1.62 -16.58 6.11
CA VAL A 404 -1.86 -17.99 5.74
C VAL A 404 -3.13 -18.13 4.90
N TYR A 405 -4.23 -17.48 5.30
CA TYR A 405 -5.47 -17.43 4.51
C TYR A 405 -5.25 -16.87 3.11
N ARG A 406 -4.49 -15.77 2.98
CA ARG A 406 -4.18 -15.15 1.68
C ARG A 406 -3.30 -16.03 0.80
N LEU A 407 -2.34 -16.75 1.38
CA LEU A 407 -1.52 -17.74 0.68
C LEU A 407 -2.39 -18.92 0.20
N GLY A 408 -3.30 -19.42 1.04
CA GLY A 408 -4.26 -20.47 0.69
C GLY A 408 -5.18 -20.08 -0.47
N LEU A 409 -5.76 -18.87 -0.42
CA LEU A 409 -6.53 -18.32 -1.55
C LEU A 409 -5.69 -18.18 -2.82
N GLY A 410 -4.44 -17.76 -2.69
CA GLY A 410 -3.49 -17.65 -3.79
C GLY A 410 -3.22 -19.01 -4.46
N PHE A 411 -2.96 -20.03 -3.64
CA PHE A 411 -2.79 -21.41 -4.09
C PHE A 411 -4.05 -21.95 -4.76
N GLY A 412 -5.23 -21.71 -4.18
CA GLY A 412 -6.51 -22.12 -4.77
C GLY A 412 -6.71 -21.51 -6.16
N LYS A 413 -6.44 -20.22 -6.35
CA LYS A 413 -6.50 -19.57 -7.67
C LYS A 413 -5.49 -20.17 -8.64
N LEU A 414 -4.27 -20.46 -8.18
CA LEU A 414 -3.22 -21.08 -8.98
C LEU A 414 -3.62 -22.49 -9.45
N ALA A 415 -4.16 -23.29 -8.53
CA ALA A 415 -4.66 -24.64 -8.80
C ALA A 415 -5.83 -24.62 -9.80
N THR A 416 -6.76 -23.67 -9.67
CA THR A 416 -7.85 -23.49 -10.63
C THR A 416 -7.32 -23.16 -12.02
N GLU A 417 -6.36 -22.24 -12.15
CA GLU A 417 -5.75 -21.89 -13.44
C GLU A 417 -4.98 -23.06 -14.06
N GLY A 418 -4.29 -23.87 -13.25
CA GLY A 418 -3.66 -25.11 -13.72
C GLY A 418 -4.69 -26.12 -14.23
N ARG A 419 -5.79 -26.32 -13.48
CA ARG A 419 -6.88 -27.23 -13.87
C ARG A 419 -7.56 -26.78 -15.16
N THR A 420 -7.83 -25.48 -15.32
CA THR A 420 -8.40 -24.94 -16.57
C THR A 420 -7.40 -25.03 -17.74
N ALA A 421 -6.09 -25.03 -17.46
CA ALA A 421 -5.05 -25.31 -18.46
C ALA A 421 -4.93 -26.79 -18.86
N GLY A 422 -5.71 -27.69 -18.24
CA GLY A 422 -5.67 -29.12 -18.48
C GLY A 422 -4.67 -29.90 -17.62
N ALA A 423 -4.18 -29.32 -16.53
CA ALA A 423 -3.33 -30.07 -15.59
C ALA A 423 -4.13 -31.18 -14.89
N PRO A 424 -3.59 -32.41 -14.79
CA PRO A 424 -4.25 -33.50 -14.09
C PRO A 424 -4.26 -33.24 -12.57
N LEU A 425 -5.33 -33.68 -11.89
CA LEU A 425 -5.54 -33.41 -10.45
C LEU A 425 -4.39 -33.92 -9.57
N TRP A 426 -3.77 -35.05 -9.91
CA TRP A 426 -2.67 -35.61 -9.13
C TRP A 426 -1.45 -34.69 -9.07
N ARG A 427 -1.17 -33.89 -10.10
CA ARG A 427 -0.05 -32.92 -10.08
C ARG A 427 -0.34 -31.76 -9.15
N VAL A 428 -1.59 -31.32 -9.09
CA VAL A 428 -2.03 -30.30 -8.13
C VAL A 428 -1.92 -30.83 -6.71
N ILE A 429 -2.35 -32.07 -6.46
CA ILE A 429 -2.22 -32.73 -5.16
C ILE A 429 -0.74 -32.91 -4.78
N ALA A 430 0.09 -33.42 -5.69
CA ALA A 430 1.52 -33.62 -5.45
C ALA A 430 2.23 -32.31 -5.11
N ALA A 431 1.95 -31.23 -5.86
CA ALA A 431 2.49 -29.92 -5.57
C ALA A 431 1.97 -29.35 -4.23
N ALA A 432 0.70 -29.57 -3.87
CA ALA A 432 0.19 -29.21 -2.55
C ALA A 432 0.93 -29.95 -1.44
N VAL A 433 1.10 -31.28 -1.56
CA VAL A 433 1.83 -32.11 -0.60
C VAL A 433 3.29 -31.67 -0.49
N LEU A 434 3.97 -31.40 -1.62
CA LEU A 434 5.34 -30.91 -1.62
C LEU A 434 5.47 -29.53 -0.96
N LEU A 435 4.55 -28.61 -1.24
CA LEU A 435 4.55 -27.28 -0.61
C LEU A 435 4.27 -27.36 0.89
N THR A 436 3.31 -28.17 1.31
CA THR A 436 3.01 -28.40 2.73
C THR A 436 4.18 -29.11 3.42
N GLY A 437 4.79 -30.09 2.78
CA GLY A 437 5.99 -30.77 3.27
C GLY A 437 7.18 -29.83 3.41
N ALA A 438 7.41 -28.96 2.41
CA ALA A 438 8.46 -27.94 2.47
C ALA A 438 8.19 -26.90 3.57
N ALA A 439 6.95 -26.48 3.76
CA ALA A 439 6.57 -25.58 4.85
C ALA A 439 6.79 -26.26 6.22
N GLY A 440 6.39 -27.52 6.38
CA GLY A 440 6.65 -28.30 7.58
C GLY A 440 8.14 -28.49 7.86
N ALA A 441 8.92 -28.82 6.83
CA ALA A 441 10.37 -28.91 6.93
C ALA A 441 11.00 -27.57 7.32
N ALA A 442 10.51 -26.45 6.78
CA ALA A 442 10.98 -25.12 7.16
C ALA A 442 10.69 -24.81 8.64
N LEU A 443 9.53 -25.21 9.16
CA LEU A 443 9.20 -25.04 10.58
C LEU A 443 10.13 -25.82 11.52
N VAL A 444 10.72 -26.93 11.07
CA VAL A 444 11.63 -27.76 11.89
C VAL A 444 13.10 -27.42 11.67
N LEU A 445 13.50 -27.19 10.41
CA LEU A 445 14.90 -27.07 10.02
C LEU A 445 15.43 -25.63 10.07
N VAL A 446 14.56 -24.64 9.86
CA VAL A 446 14.99 -23.23 9.93
C VAL A 446 15.11 -22.83 11.38
N LYS A 447 16.30 -22.42 11.79
CA LYS A 447 16.54 -21.88 13.12
C LYS A 447 16.34 -20.37 13.11
N ALA A 448 15.63 -19.85 14.11
CA ALA A 448 15.38 -18.44 14.30
C ALA A 448 16.00 -17.98 15.63
N PRO A 449 16.64 -16.80 15.67
CA PRO A 449 17.21 -16.26 16.90
C PRO A 449 16.08 -15.95 17.89
N HIS A 450 16.16 -16.55 19.07
CA HIS A 450 15.24 -16.33 20.17
C HIS A 450 15.82 -15.27 21.09
N THR A 451 15.22 -14.09 21.09
CA THR A 451 15.71 -12.95 21.86
C THR A 451 14.57 -12.25 22.59
N VAL A 452 14.85 -11.76 23.79
CA VAL A 452 13.90 -10.95 24.56
C VAL A 452 14.32 -9.49 24.50
N ALA A 453 13.41 -8.64 24.02
CA ALA A 453 13.60 -7.19 24.02
C ALA A 453 13.38 -6.64 25.44
N ALA A 454 14.37 -5.93 25.96
CA ALA A 454 14.41 -5.34 27.28
C ALA A 454 14.86 -3.87 27.20
N GLY A 455 14.89 -3.18 28.33
CA GLY A 455 15.61 -1.93 28.54
C GLY A 455 16.76 -2.14 29.52
N TYR A 456 17.59 -1.13 29.70
CA TYR A 456 18.58 -1.11 30.79
C TYR A 456 18.62 0.26 31.46
N VAL A 457 19.02 0.26 32.73
CA VAL A 457 19.29 1.48 33.51
C VAL A 457 20.65 1.32 34.20
N ALA A 458 21.57 2.21 33.88
CA ALA A 458 22.86 2.33 34.55
C ALA A 458 22.74 3.30 35.73
N HIS A 459 23.17 2.85 36.90
CA HIS A 459 23.16 3.59 38.14
C HIS A 459 24.54 4.21 38.44
N ASP A 460 24.55 5.26 39.25
CA ASP A 460 25.79 5.83 39.77
C ASP A 460 26.55 4.76 40.58
N GLY A 461 27.83 4.54 40.26
CA GLY A 461 28.64 3.46 40.83
C GLY A 461 28.85 2.25 39.91
N GLY A 462 28.42 2.31 38.64
CA GLY A 462 28.74 1.29 37.62
C GLY A 462 27.84 0.06 37.61
N ARG A 463 26.84 0.00 38.50
CA ARG A 463 25.81 -1.04 38.48
C ARG A 463 24.86 -0.80 37.30
N VAL A 464 24.59 -1.84 36.51
CA VAL A 464 23.61 -1.79 35.42
C VAL A 464 22.54 -2.83 35.66
N ASP A 465 21.30 -2.39 35.67
CA ASP A 465 20.14 -3.24 35.87
C ASP A 465 19.39 -3.40 34.53
N LEU A 466 19.10 -4.65 34.16
CA LEU A 466 18.20 -4.97 33.05
C LEU A 466 16.77 -4.71 33.50
N VAL A 467 15.99 -3.97 32.73
CA VAL A 467 14.59 -3.65 33.07
C VAL A 467 13.64 -4.21 32.03
N LEU A 468 12.61 -4.92 32.48
CA LEU A 468 11.58 -5.48 31.63
C LEU A 468 10.19 -5.12 32.14
N PRO A 469 9.18 -4.94 31.26
CA PRO A 469 7.80 -4.80 31.69
C PRO A 469 7.38 -6.00 32.56
N ASN A 470 6.49 -5.80 33.54
CA ASN A 470 5.98 -6.89 34.38
C ASN A 470 5.29 -8.02 33.58
N THR A 471 4.91 -7.75 32.33
CA THR A 471 4.33 -8.71 31.39
C THR A 471 5.37 -9.54 30.63
N ALA A 472 6.67 -9.28 30.78
CA ALA A 472 7.71 -9.98 30.04
C ALA A 472 7.93 -11.40 30.56
N ASP A 473 8.02 -12.36 29.64
CA ASP A 473 8.32 -13.74 29.97
C ASP A 473 9.81 -13.93 30.35
N LEU A 474 10.07 -13.93 31.65
CA LEU A 474 11.40 -14.17 32.21
C LEU A 474 11.72 -15.65 32.47
N SER A 475 10.80 -16.59 32.18
CA SER A 475 11.02 -18.02 32.46
C SER A 475 12.18 -18.63 31.66
N SER A 476 12.50 -18.01 30.52
CA SER A 476 13.57 -18.44 29.62
C SER A 476 14.91 -17.76 29.91
N VAL A 477 14.93 -16.68 30.69
CA VAL A 477 16.15 -15.95 31.06
C VAL A 477 16.88 -16.70 32.17
N ARG A 478 18.13 -17.10 31.89
CA ARG A 478 19.00 -17.82 32.84
C ARG A 478 20.13 -16.91 33.32
N PRO A 479 20.74 -17.19 34.49
CA PRO A 479 22.06 -16.64 34.81
C PRO A 479 23.03 -16.87 33.65
N ASP A 480 23.92 -15.93 33.41
CA ASP A 480 24.90 -15.89 32.31
C ASP A 480 24.32 -15.72 30.89
N SER A 481 23.00 -15.51 30.73
CA SER A 481 22.43 -15.17 29.42
C SER A 481 23.08 -13.87 28.90
N ALA A 482 23.56 -13.90 27.65
CA ALA A 482 24.24 -12.76 27.06
C ALA A 482 23.24 -11.61 26.79
N VAL A 483 23.66 -10.39 27.10
CA VAL A 483 22.89 -9.16 26.94
C VAL A 483 23.68 -8.19 26.07
N ARG A 484 23.04 -7.64 25.03
CA ARG A 484 23.60 -6.57 24.21
C ARG A 484 22.85 -5.28 24.49
N PHE A 485 23.60 -4.19 24.69
CA PHE A 485 23.05 -2.86 24.89
C PHE A 485 22.97 -2.11 23.57
N TYR A 486 21.87 -1.39 23.38
CA TYR A 486 21.60 -0.61 22.19
C TYR A 486 21.18 0.80 22.54
N ARG A 487 21.77 1.76 21.83
CA ARG A 487 21.18 3.09 21.69
C ARG A 487 20.04 2.99 20.68
N ALA A 488 18.82 3.24 21.13
CA ALA A 488 17.63 3.14 20.30
C ALA A 488 17.25 4.52 19.74
N GLY A 489 17.62 4.77 18.48
CA GLY A 489 17.12 5.90 17.71
C GLY A 489 15.77 5.61 17.07
N LEU A 490 15.26 6.59 16.31
CA LEU A 490 13.97 6.44 15.62
C LEU A 490 14.04 5.42 14.48
N MET A 491 15.16 5.39 13.74
CA MET A 491 15.31 4.54 12.56
C MET A 491 16.44 3.53 12.69
N THR A 492 17.51 3.86 13.40
CA THR A 492 18.68 2.99 13.56
C THR A 492 18.90 2.62 15.03
N ARG A 493 19.56 1.47 15.24
CA ARG A 493 20.02 1.01 16.55
C ARG A 493 21.51 0.79 16.48
N GLU A 494 22.24 1.36 17.43
CA GLU A 494 23.69 1.20 17.54
C GLU A 494 24.00 0.34 18.76
N GLN A 495 24.82 -0.71 18.61
CA GLN A 495 25.23 -1.52 19.76
C GLN A 495 26.30 -0.77 20.55
N THR A 496 26.05 -0.51 21.83
CA THR A 496 26.91 0.34 22.67
C THR A 496 27.67 -0.42 23.76
N GLY A 497 27.31 -1.68 24.03
CA GLY A 497 28.00 -2.50 25.03
C GLY A 497 27.43 -3.91 25.16
N THR A 498 27.97 -4.65 26.11
CA THR A 498 27.64 -6.06 26.37
C THR A 498 27.65 -6.36 27.87
N ALA A 499 26.79 -7.29 28.28
CA ALA A 499 26.70 -7.78 29.66
C ALA A 499 26.21 -9.22 29.68
N SER A 500 26.15 -9.82 30.86
CA SER A 500 25.43 -11.07 31.12
C SER A 500 24.50 -10.91 32.31
N VAL A 501 23.43 -11.72 32.36
CA VAL A 501 22.50 -11.71 33.50
C VAL A 501 23.20 -12.29 34.73
N ALA A 502 23.41 -11.48 35.77
CA ALA A 502 24.14 -11.91 36.97
C ALA A 502 23.29 -12.84 37.85
N ALA A 503 22.02 -12.49 38.03
CA ALA A 503 21.06 -13.27 38.78
C ALA A 503 19.64 -13.06 38.24
N THR A 504 18.78 -14.06 38.43
CA THR A 504 17.36 -14.04 38.02
C THR A 504 16.42 -13.57 39.14
N THR A 505 16.97 -13.07 40.26
CA THR A 505 16.20 -12.51 41.37
C THR A 505 15.46 -11.26 40.91
N ARG A 506 14.13 -11.35 40.87
CA ARG A 506 13.24 -10.30 40.40
C ARG A 506 13.09 -9.23 41.48
N THR A 507 13.38 -7.98 41.12
CA THR A 507 13.07 -6.83 41.97
C THR A 507 12.06 -5.96 41.26
N GLU A 508 10.89 -5.75 41.87
CA GLU A 508 9.92 -4.80 41.33
C GLU A 508 10.42 -3.38 41.58
N THR A 509 10.47 -2.58 40.52
CA THR A 509 10.95 -1.20 40.57
C THR A 509 10.25 -0.36 39.51
N THR A 510 10.71 0.87 39.34
CA THR A 510 10.24 1.75 38.27
C THR A 510 11.40 2.20 37.39
N ALA A 511 11.22 2.14 36.08
CA ALA A 511 12.18 2.62 35.10
C ALA A 511 11.59 3.77 34.28
N PRO A 512 12.41 4.72 33.82
CA PRO A 512 11.95 5.76 32.90
C PRO A 512 11.46 5.14 31.58
N MET A 513 10.42 5.72 30.99
CA MET A 513 9.84 5.26 29.73
C MET A 513 10.87 5.24 28.57
N SER A 514 11.89 6.10 28.62
CA SER A 514 13.01 6.12 27.68
C SER A 514 13.85 4.84 27.64
N ALA A 515 13.73 3.94 28.63
CA ALA A 515 14.36 2.61 28.58
C ALA A 515 13.71 1.70 27.53
N PHE A 516 12.48 2.03 27.11
CA PHE A 516 11.65 1.19 26.26
C PHE A 516 11.33 1.84 24.93
N PHE A 517 11.23 3.17 24.89
CA PHE A 517 10.89 3.92 23.69
C PHE A 517 12.04 4.86 23.29
N PRO A 518 12.24 5.14 21.99
CA PRO A 518 13.32 6.01 21.50
C PRO A 518 13.01 7.49 21.76
N VAL A 519 12.74 7.85 23.02
CA VAL A 519 12.40 9.20 23.46
C VAL A 519 13.42 9.65 24.50
N ALA A 520 13.94 10.87 24.36
CA ALA A 520 14.89 11.43 25.30
C ALA A 520 14.20 11.76 26.65
N ALA A 521 14.84 11.32 27.75
CA ALA A 521 14.61 11.70 29.15
C ALA A 521 13.17 12.12 29.50
N THR A 522 12.35 11.16 29.93
CA THR A 522 10.96 11.39 30.31
C THR A 522 10.79 11.35 31.84
N PRO A 523 10.04 12.26 32.47
CA PRO A 523 9.72 12.16 33.90
C PRO A 523 8.78 10.99 34.20
N VAL A 524 8.08 10.47 33.18
CA VAL A 524 7.17 9.34 33.31
C VAL A 524 7.96 8.06 33.54
N ARG A 525 7.70 7.41 34.68
CA ARG A 525 8.24 6.10 35.03
C ARG A 525 7.16 5.04 34.89
N MET A 526 7.56 3.84 34.49
CA MET A 526 6.68 2.68 34.38
C MET A 526 7.09 1.58 35.35
N PRO A 527 6.14 0.80 35.89
CA PRO A 527 6.44 -0.36 36.72
C PRO A 527 7.15 -1.42 35.88
N VAL A 528 8.26 -1.93 36.41
CA VAL A 528 9.13 -2.90 35.74
C VAL A 528 9.68 -3.90 36.75
N VAL A 529 10.12 -5.04 36.23
CA VAL A 529 10.99 -5.96 36.94
C VAL A 529 12.43 -5.65 36.54
N SER A 530 13.32 -5.50 37.52
CA SER A 530 14.76 -5.39 37.29
C SER A 530 15.49 -6.69 37.62
N LEU A 531 16.53 -6.97 36.83
CA LEU A 531 17.50 -8.05 37.03
C LEU A 531 18.92 -7.46 37.02
N PRO A 532 19.79 -7.82 37.97
CA PRO A 532 21.16 -7.32 38.01
C PRO A 532 21.98 -7.90 36.84
N LEU A 533 22.86 -7.09 36.25
CA LEU A 533 23.77 -7.51 35.18
C LEU A 533 25.23 -7.49 35.61
N THR A 534 26.01 -8.43 35.08
CA THR A 534 27.46 -8.41 35.07
C THR A 534 27.91 -7.73 33.79
N VAL A 535 28.45 -6.53 33.90
CA VAL A 535 28.84 -5.71 32.74
C VAL A 535 30.15 -6.22 32.16
N GLY A 536 30.16 -6.58 30.87
CA GLY A 536 31.37 -6.87 30.12
C GLY A 536 31.95 -5.60 29.51
N GLN A 537 31.16 -4.92 28.68
CA GLN A 537 31.44 -3.59 28.15
C GLN A 537 30.34 -2.62 28.57
N ALA A 538 30.72 -1.57 29.29
CA ALA A 538 29.77 -0.59 29.82
C ALA A 538 28.96 0.08 28.70
N PRO A 539 27.65 0.27 28.89
CA PRO A 539 26.82 0.97 27.92
C PRO A 539 27.24 2.45 27.82
N ALA A 540 27.12 3.03 26.63
CA ALA A 540 27.47 4.43 26.37
C ALA A 540 26.50 5.42 27.04
N ASP A 541 25.22 5.06 27.15
CA ASP A 541 24.16 5.92 27.71
C ASP A 541 23.65 5.37 29.05
N ARG A 542 23.14 6.24 29.93
CA ARG A 542 22.58 5.82 31.23
C ARG A 542 21.33 4.96 31.12
N VAL A 543 20.56 5.14 30.05
CA VAL A 543 19.31 4.42 29.81
C VAL A 543 19.22 4.12 28.32
N GLY A 544 18.78 2.93 27.97
CA GLY A 544 18.58 2.55 26.58
C GLY A 544 17.90 1.20 26.42
N ALA A 545 17.92 0.67 25.20
CA ALA A 545 17.35 -0.63 24.89
C ALA A 545 18.38 -1.74 25.13
N ALA A 546 17.91 -2.91 25.51
CA ALA A 546 18.72 -4.10 25.67
C ALA A 546 18.08 -5.29 24.95
N GLN A 547 18.89 -6.26 24.55
CA GLN A 547 18.42 -7.51 24.00
C GLN A 547 19.11 -8.65 24.73
N VAL A 548 18.32 -9.56 25.30
CA VAL A 548 18.82 -10.80 25.89
C VAL A 548 18.83 -11.88 24.81
N ASP A 549 19.99 -12.47 24.57
CA ASP A 549 20.18 -13.57 23.63
C ASP A 549 19.90 -14.89 24.35
N LEU A 550 18.89 -15.62 23.89
CA LEU A 550 18.49 -16.92 24.44
C LEU A 550 18.84 -18.07 23.49
N GLY A 551 19.68 -17.81 22.48
CA GLY A 551 20.12 -18.78 21.48
C GLY A 551 19.15 -18.88 20.29
N GLU A 552 19.08 -20.07 19.70
CA GLU A 552 18.27 -20.34 18.52
C GLU A 552 17.22 -21.41 18.79
N LEU A 553 16.02 -21.21 18.25
CA LEU A 553 14.94 -22.19 18.28
C LEU A 553 14.54 -22.60 16.85
N PRO A 554 14.10 -23.85 16.62
CA PRO A 554 13.38 -24.20 15.39
C PRO A 554 12.24 -23.21 15.13
N LEU A 555 12.01 -22.83 13.87
CA LEU A 555 11.06 -21.78 13.50
C LEU A 555 9.65 -22.03 14.04
N GLY A 556 9.19 -23.28 14.08
CA GLY A 556 7.91 -23.67 14.67
C GLY A 556 7.84 -23.42 16.17
N GLU A 557 8.87 -23.81 16.90
CA GLU A 557 8.98 -23.55 18.35
C GLU A 557 9.15 -22.05 18.62
N TRP A 558 9.91 -21.34 17.80
CA TRP A 558 10.07 -19.90 17.87
C TRP A 558 8.74 -19.17 17.66
N LEU A 559 7.97 -19.54 16.63
CA LEU A 559 6.65 -18.98 16.37
C LEU A 559 5.69 -19.25 17.53
N TYR A 560 5.72 -20.47 18.07
CA TYR A 560 4.90 -20.85 19.23
C TYR A 560 5.30 -20.03 20.46
N ALA A 561 6.58 -20.02 20.83
CA ALA A 561 7.09 -19.30 22.00
C ALA A 561 6.83 -17.79 21.88
N LYS A 562 7.02 -17.21 20.68
CA LYS A 562 6.92 -15.78 20.45
C LYS A 562 5.48 -15.28 20.29
N TYR A 563 4.56 -16.06 19.71
CA TYR A 563 3.21 -15.58 19.35
C TYR A 563 2.04 -16.37 19.93
N VAL A 564 2.23 -17.61 20.37
CA VAL A 564 1.14 -18.47 20.87
C VAL A 564 1.22 -18.65 22.38
N ALA A 565 2.38 -19.02 22.90
CA ALA A 565 2.60 -19.24 24.33
C ALA A 565 2.21 -18.06 25.22
N PRO A 566 2.43 -16.78 24.83
CA PRO A 566 2.01 -15.64 25.66
C PRO A 566 0.49 -15.53 25.87
N LEU A 567 -0.34 -16.15 25.01
CA LEU A 567 -1.80 -16.14 25.20
C LEU A 567 -2.27 -17.03 26.35
N TRP A 568 -1.46 -17.99 26.76
CA TRP A 568 -1.81 -18.97 27.78
C TRP A 568 -1.08 -18.76 29.11
N ARG A 569 -0.07 -17.88 29.14
CA ARG A 569 0.64 -17.48 30.36
C ARG A 569 -0.16 -16.36 31.03
N ARG A 570 -0.89 -16.74 32.08
CA ARG A 570 -1.61 -15.80 32.96
C ARG A 570 -0.65 -15.17 33.97
#